data_AF-A0AAU9UFJ5-F1
#
_entry.id   AF-A0AAU9UFJ5-F1
#
_cell.length_a   1.000
_cell.length_b   1.000
_cell.length_c   1.000
_cell.angle_alpha   90.00
_cell.angle_beta   90.00
_cell.angle_gamma   90.00
#
_symmetry.space_group_name_H-M   'P 1'
#
loop_
_entity.id
_entity.type
_entity.pdbx_description
1 polymer ?
#
loop_
_entity_poly.entity_id
_entity_poly.type
_entity_poly.pdbx_seq_one_letter_code
_entity_poly.pdbx_strand_id
1 'polypeptide(L)'
;MTFHCCGLTSDGYMDWSKNEYFNCSSPSVERCGVPFSCCINATDISSGLVNIMCGYGVQNFPVAEASKRVWTSGCIEIVRSWAERNLYTIASAALGVALSQLFVIYLAKTLEGQIELQKARYENIAKCTPRHR
;
A
#
# COMPACT_ATOMS: atom_id res chain seq x y z
N MET A 1 -6.45 -3.24 4.12
CA MET A 1 -6.76 -1.83 4.43
C MET A 1 -7.55 -1.29 3.25
N THR A 2 -8.84 -1.04 3.40
CA THR A 2 -9.65 -0.44 2.33
C THR A 2 -9.82 1.03 2.67
N PHE A 3 -9.16 1.91 1.92
CA PHE A 3 -9.37 3.34 2.08
C PHE A 3 -10.71 3.66 1.43
N HIS A 4 -11.67 4.07 2.26
CA HIS A 4 -13.05 4.40 1.89
C HIS A 4 -13.10 5.72 1.08
N CYS A 5 -12.51 5.70 -0.11
CA CYS A 5 -12.38 6.84 -1.03
C CYS A 5 -12.91 6.48 -2.43
N CYS A 6 -13.14 7.52 -3.23
CA CYS A 6 -13.39 7.41 -4.67
C CYS A 6 -12.66 8.53 -5.39
N GLY A 7 -11.92 8.18 -6.44
CA GLY A 7 -11.08 9.13 -7.18
C GLY A 7 -9.76 9.43 -6.47
N LEU A 8 -8.95 10.29 -7.07
CA LEU A 8 -7.54 10.44 -6.71
C LEU A 8 -7.29 11.74 -5.94
N THR A 9 -7.68 12.85 -6.53
CA THR A 9 -7.47 14.23 -6.09
C THR A 9 -8.53 14.68 -5.10
N SER A 10 -8.43 15.93 -4.62
CA SER A 10 -9.46 16.55 -3.76
C SER A 10 -10.85 16.61 -4.38
N ASP A 11 -10.96 16.52 -5.72
CA ASP A 11 -12.24 16.47 -6.44
C ASP A 11 -12.99 15.13 -6.20
N GLY A 12 -12.27 14.13 -5.69
CA GLY A 12 -12.82 12.85 -5.26
C GLY A 12 -13.55 12.13 -6.40
N TYR A 13 -14.80 11.75 -6.17
CA TYR A 13 -15.58 10.96 -7.13
C TYR A 13 -15.76 11.66 -8.51
N MET A 14 -15.58 12.98 -8.58
CA MET A 14 -15.65 13.75 -9.82
C MET A 14 -14.42 13.57 -10.71
N ASP A 15 -13.30 13.02 -10.21
CA ASP A 15 -12.14 12.68 -11.03
C ASP A 15 -12.47 11.70 -12.15
N TRP A 16 -13.50 10.88 -11.96
CA TRP A 16 -13.96 9.94 -12.98
C TRP A 16 -14.52 10.63 -14.23
N SER A 17 -14.86 11.93 -14.17
CA SER A 17 -15.15 12.72 -15.37
C SER A 17 -13.99 12.78 -16.37
N LYS A 18 -12.75 12.55 -15.91
CA LYS A 18 -11.54 12.54 -16.75
C LYS A 18 -11.31 11.19 -17.45
N ASN A 19 -12.02 10.14 -17.05
CA ASN A 19 -11.92 8.81 -17.67
C ASN A 19 -12.83 8.70 -18.90
N GLU A 20 -12.35 8.08 -19.98
CA GLU A 20 -13.10 7.97 -21.25
C GLU A 20 -14.48 7.30 -21.13
N TYR A 21 -14.65 6.35 -20.21
CA TYR A 21 -15.92 5.64 -20.02
C TYR A 21 -16.86 6.35 -19.05
N PHE A 22 -16.33 7.01 -18.03
CA PHE A 22 -17.11 7.68 -16.99
C PHE A 22 -17.31 9.19 -17.26
N ASN A 23 -16.63 9.74 -18.26
CA ASN A 23 -16.85 11.11 -18.71
C ASN A 23 -18.31 11.31 -19.12
N CYS A 24 -18.93 12.38 -18.64
CA CYS A 24 -20.36 12.67 -18.90
C CYS A 24 -20.73 12.85 -20.37
N SER A 25 -19.76 13.28 -21.20
CA SER A 25 -19.91 13.44 -22.66
C SER A 25 -19.60 12.16 -23.43
N SER A 26 -19.19 11.08 -22.76
CA SER A 26 -18.90 9.79 -23.38
C SER A 26 -20.20 9.14 -23.90
N PRO A 27 -20.15 8.41 -25.03
CA PRO A 27 -21.26 7.56 -25.46
C PRO A 27 -21.40 6.30 -24.58
N SER A 28 -20.47 6.06 -23.66
CA SER A 28 -20.51 4.94 -22.72
C SER A 28 -21.79 4.92 -21.90
N VAL A 29 -22.29 3.72 -21.63
CA VAL A 29 -23.37 3.51 -20.66
C VAL A 29 -22.94 3.98 -19.27
N GLU A 30 -21.67 3.85 -18.90
CA GLU A 30 -21.15 4.22 -17.58
C GLU A 30 -20.87 5.72 -17.40
N ARG A 31 -21.23 6.56 -18.39
CA ARG A 31 -21.01 8.01 -18.35
C ARG A 31 -21.60 8.67 -17.11
N CYS A 32 -20.93 9.70 -16.61
CA CYS A 32 -21.23 10.34 -15.32
C CYS A 32 -21.25 9.37 -14.12
N GLY A 33 -20.73 8.16 -14.26
CA GLY A 33 -20.70 7.17 -13.20
C GLY A 33 -19.37 7.11 -12.47
N VAL A 34 -19.25 6.17 -11.56
CA VAL A 34 -17.98 5.76 -10.94
C VAL A 34 -17.93 4.23 -10.89
N PRO A 35 -16.75 3.61 -10.82
CA PRO A 35 -16.65 2.16 -10.71
C PRO A 35 -17.25 1.65 -9.39
N PHE A 36 -17.66 0.38 -9.39
CA PHE A 36 -18.29 -0.29 -8.25
C PHE A 36 -17.47 -0.22 -6.95
N SER A 37 -16.14 -0.14 -7.05
CA SER A 37 -15.23 -0.04 -5.90
C SER A 37 -15.44 1.23 -5.07
N CYS A 38 -16.06 2.25 -5.65
CA CYS A 38 -16.40 3.49 -4.94
C CYS A 38 -17.64 3.37 -4.05
N CYS A 39 -18.41 2.27 -4.13
CA CYS A 39 -19.68 2.18 -3.44
C CYS A 39 -19.53 1.85 -1.95
N ILE A 40 -20.34 2.51 -1.11
CA ILE A 40 -20.28 2.37 0.35
C ILE A 40 -20.74 0.97 0.78
N ASN A 41 -21.83 0.50 0.19
CA ASN A 41 -22.38 -0.85 0.38
C ASN A 41 -22.39 -1.57 -0.97
N ALA A 42 -21.20 -1.99 -1.46
CA ALA A 42 -21.09 -2.80 -2.67
C ALA A 42 -21.80 -4.17 -2.54
N THR A 43 -22.13 -4.58 -1.32
CA THR A 43 -22.95 -5.74 -0.99
C THR A 43 -24.09 -5.31 -0.09
N ASP A 44 -25.33 -5.39 -0.57
CA ASP A 44 -26.48 -5.47 0.33
C ASP A 44 -26.47 -6.90 0.90
N ILE A 45 -25.94 -7.04 2.12
CA ILE A 45 -25.63 -8.31 2.81
C ILE A 45 -26.89 -9.19 3.03
N SER A 46 -28.08 -8.72 2.68
CA SER A 46 -29.33 -9.50 2.71
C SER A 46 -29.65 -10.26 1.41
N SER A 47 -29.03 -9.93 0.26
CA SER A 47 -29.45 -10.47 -1.05
C SER A 47 -28.34 -11.10 -1.89
N GLY A 48 -27.07 -10.95 -1.53
CA GLY A 48 -25.95 -11.53 -2.29
C GLY A 48 -25.77 -10.94 -3.70
N LEU A 49 -26.47 -9.85 -4.03
CA LEU A 49 -26.42 -9.18 -5.32
C LEU A 49 -25.48 -7.96 -5.21
N VAL A 50 -24.44 -7.93 -6.05
CA VAL A 50 -23.57 -6.75 -6.20
C VAL A 50 -24.42 -5.66 -6.85
N ASN A 51 -24.71 -4.58 -6.12
CA ASN A 51 -25.42 -3.44 -6.69
C ASN A 51 -24.47 -2.62 -7.54
N ILE A 52 -24.24 -3.02 -8.79
CA ILE A 52 -23.43 -2.24 -9.75
C ILE A 52 -24.06 -0.88 -10.10
N MET A 53 -25.34 -0.66 -9.78
CA MET A 53 -26.05 0.60 -10.06
C MET A 53 -25.75 1.72 -9.05
N CYS A 54 -25.07 1.44 -7.94
CA CYS A 54 -24.72 2.46 -6.94
C CYS A 54 -23.90 3.62 -7.53
N GLY A 55 -23.00 3.32 -8.46
CA GLY A 55 -22.12 4.29 -9.11
C GLY A 55 -22.70 4.93 -10.36
N TYR A 56 -23.83 4.44 -10.89
CA TYR A 56 -24.35 4.87 -12.19
C TYR A 56 -24.90 6.30 -12.13
N GLY A 57 -24.40 7.16 -13.02
CA GLY A 57 -24.81 8.56 -13.11
C GLY A 57 -24.56 9.38 -11.84
N VAL A 58 -23.73 8.88 -10.90
CA VAL A 58 -23.60 9.48 -9.57
C VAL A 58 -23.00 10.90 -9.59
N GLN A 59 -22.21 11.22 -10.63
CA GLN A 59 -21.65 12.55 -10.86
C GLN A 59 -22.71 13.63 -11.14
N ASN A 60 -23.95 13.26 -11.46
CA ASN A 60 -25.04 14.20 -11.68
C ASN A 60 -25.77 14.61 -10.39
N PHE A 61 -25.56 13.90 -9.28
CA PHE A 61 -26.19 14.22 -8.00
C PHE A 61 -25.35 15.21 -7.19
N PRO A 62 -25.98 16.06 -6.36
CA PRO A 62 -25.25 16.85 -5.39
C PRO A 62 -24.51 15.95 -4.40
N VAL A 63 -23.39 16.44 -3.86
CA VAL A 63 -22.50 15.68 -2.96
C VAL A 63 -23.27 15.05 -1.78
N ALA A 64 -24.29 15.73 -1.25
CA ALA A 64 -25.11 15.23 -0.14
C ALA A 64 -25.95 13.98 -0.49
N GLU A 65 -26.29 13.78 -1.77
CA GLU A 65 -26.98 12.58 -2.23
C GLU A 65 -25.98 11.53 -2.73
N ALA A 66 -24.91 11.95 -3.42
CA ALA A 66 -23.83 11.07 -3.86
C ALA A 66 -23.16 10.34 -2.67
N SER A 67 -22.93 11.04 -1.55
CA SER A 67 -22.32 10.49 -0.33
C SER A 67 -23.15 9.41 0.38
N LYS A 68 -24.41 9.19 -0.03
CA LYS A 68 -25.23 8.08 0.46
C LYS A 68 -24.99 6.79 -0.33
N ARG A 69 -24.44 6.88 -1.54
CA ARG A 69 -24.25 5.76 -2.48
C ARG A 69 -22.78 5.39 -2.61
N VAL A 70 -21.91 6.39 -2.69
CA VAL A 70 -20.47 6.24 -2.95
C VAL A 70 -19.64 7.06 -2.00
N TRP A 71 -18.39 6.64 -1.79
CA TRP A 71 -17.38 7.49 -1.17
C TRP A 71 -17.14 8.70 -2.05
N THR A 72 -17.14 9.90 -1.49
CA THR A 72 -16.97 11.15 -2.26
C THR A 72 -15.58 11.74 -2.14
N SER A 73 -14.79 11.31 -1.15
CA SER A 73 -13.45 11.83 -0.87
C SER A 73 -12.40 11.16 -1.75
N GLY A 74 -11.41 11.93 -2.20
CA GLY A 74 -10.27 11.42 -2.93
C GLY A 74 -9.29 10.62 -2.08
N CYS A 75 -8.65 9.62 -2.70
CA CYS A 75 -7.77 8.72 -1.99
C CYS A 75 -6.47 9.37 -1.49
N ILE A 76 -5.91 10.37 -2.21
CA ILE A 76 -4.69 11.06 -1.77
C ILE A 76 -4.92 11.76 -0.44
N GLU A 77 -6.05 12.47 -0.29
CA GLU A 77 -6.37 13.19 0.93
C GLU A 77 -6.54 12.25 2.13
N ILE A 78 -7.20 11.10 1.95
CA ILE A 78 -7.34 10.11 3.01
C ILE A 78 -5.98 9.52 3.39
N VAL A 79 -5.17 9.11 2.41
CA VAL A 79 -3.85 8.50 2.66
C VAL A 79 -2.92 9.49 3.33
N ARG A 80 -2.88 10.74 2.86
CA ARG A 80 -2.11 11.82 3.46
C ARG A 80 -2.52 12.04 4.90
N SER A 81 -3.81 12.22 5.16
CA SER A 81 -4.34 12.45 6.49
C SER A 81 -4.06 11.27 7.44
N TRP A 82 -4.12 10.03 6.93
CA TRP A 82 -3.72 8.85 7.68
C TRP A 82 -2.21 8.84 7.98
N ALA A 83 -1.37 9.18 7.00
CA ALA A 83 0.08 9.22 7.17
C ALA A 83 0.51 10.28 8.18
N GLU A 84 -0.06 11.49 8.11
CA GLU A 84 0.20 12.57 9.06
C GLU A 84 -0.16 12.18 10.50
N ARG A 85 -1.30 11.49 10.69
CA ARG A 85 -1.70 10.96 12.01
C ARG A 85 -0.80 9.84 12.53
N ASN A 86 -0.21 9.04 11.64
CA ASN A 86 0.60 7.87 11.99
C ASN A 86 2.10 8.09 11.78
N LEU A 87 2.53 9.34 11.61
CA LEU A 87 3.91 9.67 11.24
C LEU A 87 4.92 9.08 12.24
N TYR A 88 4.66 9.19 13.54
CA TYR A 88 5.52 8.63 14.59
C TYR A 88 5.59 7.11 14.56
N THR A 89 4.48 6.44 14.27
CA THR A 89 4.43 4.98 14.14
C THR A 89 5.24 4.52 12.93
N ILE A 90 5.09 5.20 11.79
CA ILE A 90 5.83 4.90 10.56
C ILE A 90 7.32 5.14 10.77
N ALA A 91 7.69 6.28 11.38
CA ALA A 91 9.07 6.64 11.64
C ALA A 91 9.75 5.66 12.61
N SER A 92 9.07 5.29 13.70
CA SER A 92 9.62 4.34 14.67
C SER A 92 9.75 2.92 14.10
N ALA A 93 8.79 2.47 13.30
CA ALA A 93 8.89 1.20 12.59
C ALA A 93 10.06 1.20 11.59
N ALA A 94 10.21 2.25 10.79
CA ALA A 94 11.31 2.39 9.84
C ALA A 94 12.67 2.39 10.55
N LEU A 95 12.80 3.14 11.65
CA LEU A 95 14.00 3.17 12.47
C LEU A 95 14.30 1.80 13.09
N GLY A 96 13.28 1.12 13.63
CA GLY A 96 13.42 -0.23 14.19
C GLY A 96 13.92 -1.24 13.15
N VAL A 97 13.36 -1.19 11.94
CA VAL A 97 13.83 -2.03 10.82
C VAL A 97 15.28 -1.69 10.47
N ALA A 98 15.64 -0.42 10.34
CA ALA A 98 17.01 -0.01 10.03
C ALA A 98 18.02 -0.48 11.09
N LEU A 99 17.69 -0.32 12.38
CA LEU A 99 18.53 -0.80 13.48
C LEU A 99 18.68 -2.33 13.47
N SER A 100 17.59 -3.05 13.20
CA SER A 100 17.64 -4.51 13.07
C SER A 100 18.52 -4.96 11.91
N GLN A 101 18.47 -4.26 10.77
CA GLN A 101 19.32 -4.53 9.61
C GLN A 101 20.80 -4.31 9.93
N LEU A 102 21.14 -3.20 10.60
CA LEU A 102 22.51 -2.92 11.03
C LEU A 102 23.03 -3.98 12.01
N PHE A 103 22.19 -4.42 12.95
CA PHE A 103 22.55 -5.47 13.88
C PHE A 103 22.83 -6.80 13.18
N VAL A 104 21.99 -7.20 12.21
CA VAL A 104 22.21 -8.42 11.41
C VAL A 104 23.52 -8.33 10.63
N ILE A 105 23.80 -7.19 9.98
CA ILE A 105 25.05 -6.97 9.25
C ILE A 105 26.26 -7.07 10.19
N TYR A 106 26.18 -6.46 11.36
CA TYR A 106 27.24 -6.52 12.37
C TYR A 106 27.54 -7.96 12.81
N LEU A 107 26.50 -8.75 13.11
CA LEU A 107 26.67 -10.15 13.48
C LEU A 107 27.27 -10.99 12.34
N ALA A 108 26.79 -10.78 11.11
CA ALA A 108 27.30 -11.48 9.94
C ALA A 108 28.80 -11.19 9.72
N LYS A 109 29.21 -9.93 9.84
CA LYS A 109 30.61 -9.52 9.71
C LYS A 109 31.49 -10.03 10.85
N THR A 110 30.96 -10.05 12.07
CA THR A 110 31.65 -10.65 13.22
C THR A 110 31.89 -12.14 13.00
N LEU A 111 30.89 -12.87 12.50
CA LEU A 111 30.99 -14.29 12.21
C LEU A 111 32.00 -14.57 11.08
N GLU A 112 31.99 -13.77 10.02
CA GLU A 112 32.96 -13.84 8.93
C GLU A 112 34.40 -13.71 9.46
N GLY A 113 34.66 -12.70 10.29
CA GLY A 113 35.98 -12.52 10.91
C GLY A 113 36.40 -13.69 11.79
N GLN A 114 35.47 -14.30 12.54
CA GLN A 114 35.76 -15.51 13.33
C GLN A 114 36.13 -16.72 12.45
N ILE A 115 35.44 -16.90 11.32
CA ILE A 115 35.72 -17.97 10.36
C ILE A 115 37.11 -17.78 9.73
N GLU A 116 37.46 -16.56 9.34
CA GLU A 116 38.77 -16.25 8.76
C GLU A 116 39.91 -16.52 9.77
N LEU A 117 39.73 -16.10 11.02
CA LEU A 117 40.70 -16.38 12.09
C LEU A 117 40.88 -17.87 12.38
N GLN A 118 39.78 -18.65 12.36
CA GLN A 118 39.85 -20.10 12.50
C GLN A 118 40.60 -20.73 11.33
N LYS A 119 40.26 -20.37 10.09
CA LYS A 119 40.96 -20.85 8.89
C LYS A 119 42.46 -20.56 8.95
N ALA A 120 42.86 -19.33 9.27
CA ALA A 120 44.25 -18.96 9.41
C ALA A 120 44.97 -19.75 10.52
N ARG A 121 44.30 -20.02 11.65
CA ARG A 121 44.86 -20.88 12.72
C ARG A 121 45.08 -22.31 12.23
N TYR A 122 44.11 -22.92 11.54
CA TYR A 122 44.25 -24.26 10.97
C TYR A 122 45.40 -24.33 9.95
N GLU A 123 45.52 -23.35 9.05
CA GLU A 123 46.62 -23.28 8.09
C GLU A 123 47.99 -23.16 8.77
N ASN A 124 48.10 -22.36 9.83
CA ASN A 124 49.34 -22.22 10.60
C ASN A 124 49.71 -23.52 11.33
N ILE A 125 48.74 -24.21 11.95
CA ILE A 125 48.98 -25.52 12.58
C ILE A 125 49.42 -26.56 11.54
N ALA A 126 48.77 -26.61 10.37
CA ALA A 126 49.13 -27.51 9.29
C ALA A 126 50.57 -27.29 8.78
N LYS A 127 51.04 -26.04 8.75
CA LYS A 127 52.44 -25.70 8.43
C LYS A 127 53.44 -26.13 9.50
N CYS A 128 53.06 -26.05 10.78
CA CYS A 128 53.93 -26.40 11.91
C CYS A 128 53.93 -27.90 12.26
N THR A 129 53.05 -28.71 11.65
CA THR A 129 53.02 -30.16 11.89
C THR A 129 54.16 -30.79 11.07
N PRO A 130 55.20 -31.37 11.70
CA PRO A 130 56.26 -32.03 10.95
C PRO A 130 55.64 -33.20 10.19
N ARG A 131 55.85 -33.24 8.88
CA ARG A 131 55.49 -34.39 8.04
C ARG A 131 56.42 -35.53 8.44
N HIS A 132 56.08 -36.26 9.51
CA HIS A 132 56.72 -37.53 9.83
C HIS A 132 56.40 -38.52 8.69
N ARG A 133 57.33 -38.59 7.74
CA ARG A 133 57.54 -39.75 6.87
C ARG A 133 58.99 -40.16 7.06
#